data_AF-A0A8H6L6C1-F1
#
_entry.id   AF-A0A8H6L6C1-F1
#
_cell.length_a   1.000
_cell.length_b   1.000
_cell.length_c   1.000
_cell.angle_alpha   90.00
_cell.angle_beta   90.00
_cell.angle_gamma   90.00
#
_symmetry.space_group_name_H-M   'P 1'
#
loop_
_entity.id
_entity.type
_entity.pdbx_description
1 polymer ?
#
loop_
_entity_poly.entity_id
_entity_poly.type
_entity_poly.pdbx_seq_one_letter_code
_entity_poly.pdbx_strand_id
1 'polypeptide(L)'
;MTKYLFGETITIYQRDIVFNLESLVPRTRSIVLVGHEFRNDLKVLQLLRFDLHTSIVGLPDTGKIVSTTSPNIPITLSSILSELQCPFQNLHVAGNDADFTLRILLLLATRNYTDEVVDSKHQEILTAPKATTNLSIPKRSDPQAKNIKKKQRGFQKNKKHQSESWDMETQGQIRAERAARRAEKESNEGRLEGFVTARGNSVPHHTC
;
A
#
# COMPACT_ATOMS: atom_id res chain seq x y z
N MET A 1 -7.15 0.49 2.80
CA MET A 1 -6.24 1.41 2.10
C MET A 1 -5.34 0.58 1.21
N THR A 2 -5.43 0.78 -0.09
CA THR A 2 -4.51 0.19 -1.08
C THR A 2 -3.12 0.80 -0.88
N LYS A 3 -2.05 0.00 -1.04
CA LYS A 3 -0.66 0.41 -0.78
C LYS A 3 0.10 0.47 -2.10
N TYR A 4 0.96 1.49 -2.27
CA TYR A 4 2.00 1.49 -3.30
C TYR A 4 2.97 0.31 -3.07
N LEU A 5 3.25 -0.43 -4.13
CA LEU A 5 3.99 -1.70 -4.07
C LEU A 5 5.48 -1.53 -4.34
N PHE A 6 5.86 -0.51 -5.10
CA PHE A 6 7.20 -0.38 -5.67
C PHE A 6 8.07 0.66 -4.95
N GLY A 7 7.71 0.99 -3.70
CA GLY A 7 8.47 1.91 -2.87
C GLY A 7 7.63 2.57 -1.79
N GLU A 8 8.02 3.80 -1.44
CA GLU A 8 7.36 4.61 -0.42
C GLU A 8 6.46 5.67 -1.05
N THR A 9 5.38 6.01 -0.36
CA THR A 9 4.49 7.10 -0.78
C THR A 9 5.02 8.41 -0.22
N ILE A 10 5.30 9.36 -1.10
CA ILE A 10 5.69 10.72 -0.72
C ILE A 10 4.47 11.65 -0.75
N THR A 11 4.48 12.67 0.11
CA THR A 11 3.45 13.71 0.12
C THR A 11 4.03 14.97 -0.52
N ILE A 12 3.30 15.52 -1.49
CA ILE A 12 3.69 16.72 -2.24
C ILE A 12 2.55 17.73 -2.11
N TYR A 13 2.87 19.00 -1.86
CA TYR A 13 1.86 20.05 -1.88
C TYR A 13 1.46 20.40 -3.32
N GLN A 14 0.20 20.80 -3.51
CA GLN A 14 -0.33 21.10 -4.84
C GLN A 14 0.53 22.12 -5.62
N ARG A 15 1.03 23.16 -4.94
CA ARG A 15 1.90 24.20 -5.53
C ARG A 15 3.24 23.66 -6.03
N ASP A 16 3.69 22.53 -5.49
CA ASP A 16 5.00 21.96 -5.78
C ASP A 16 4.92 20.84 -6.83
N ILE A 17 3.72 20.45 -7.30
CA ILE A 17 3.53 19.34 -8.25
C ILE A 17 4.34 19.56 -9.52
N VAL A 18 4.23 20.74 -10.13
CA VAL A 18 4.91 21.05 -11.41
C VAL A 18 6.42 21.01 -11.24
N PHE A 19 6.93 21.63 -10.17
CA PHE A 19 8.35 21.62 -9.84
C PHE A 19 8.88 20.19 -9.66
N ASN A 20 8.15 19.34 -8.94
CA ASN A 20 8.52 17.95 -8.75
C ASN A 20 8.50 17.16 -10.07
N LEU A 21 7.47 17.34 -10.91
CA LEU A 21 7.41 16.69 -12.22
C LEU A 21 8.58 17.10 -13.12
N GLU A 22 8.87 18.40 -13.22
CA GLU A 22 9.99 18.92 -14.02
C GLU A 22 11.35 18.40 -13.52
N SER A 23 11.53 18.27 -12.21
CA SER A 23 12.77 17.73 -11.63
C SER A 23 13.03 16.26 -11.99
N LEU A 24 11.97 15.50 -12.29
CA LEU A 24 12.06 14.08 -12.66
C LEU A 24 12.32 13.86 -14.16
N VAL A 25 12.12 14.88 -14.98
CA VAL A 25 12.20 14.80 -16.44
C VAL A 25 13.40 15.63 -16.94
N PRO A 26 14.61 15.04 -16.96
CA PRO A 26 15.80 15.76 -17.42
C PRO A 26 15.66 16.13 -18.89
N ARG A 27 15.76 17.44 -19.17
CA ARG A 27 15.57 18.02 -20.50
C ARG A 27 16.76 17.80 -21.45
N THR A 28 17.83 17.15 -20.97
CA THR A 28 19.06 16.88 -21.72
C THR A 28 19.06 15.56 -22.48
N ARG A 29 18.03 14.72 -22.32
CA ARG A 29 17.93 13.42 -22.99
C ARG A 29 16.55 13.24 -23.62
N SER A 30 16.48 12.39 -24.64
CA SER A 30 15.20 11.98 -25.24
C SER A 30 14.37 11.17 -24.23
N ILE A 31 13.12 11.59 -24.02
CA ILE A 31 12.17 10.99 -23.08
C ILE A 31 10.97 10.42 -23.83
N VAL A 32 10.54 9.23 -23.45
CA VAL A 32 9.27 8.64 -23.88
C VAL A 32 8.33 8.64 -22.68
N LEU A 33 7.17 9.29 -22.81
CA LEU A 33 6.14 9.32 -21.78
C LEU A 33 5.10 8.24 -22.08
N VAL A 34 5.01 7.24 -21.22
CA VAL A 34 4.14 6.08 -21.42
C VAL A 34 2.85 6.25 -20.60
N GLY A 35 1.71 5.95 -21.21
CA GLY A 35 0.42 6.01 -20.53
C GLY A 35 -0.55 4.91 -20.96
N HIS A 36 -1.68 4.83 -20.25
CA HIS A 36 -2.79 3.93 -20.53
C HIS A 36 -4.07 4.75 -20.58
N GLU A 37 -4.68 4.88 -21.77
CA GLU A 37 -5.79 5.81 -22.02
C GLU A 37 -5.44 7.26 -21.63
N PHE A 38 -4.21 7.68 -21.99
CA PHE A 38 -3.48 8.84 -21.45
C PHE A 38 -4.08 10.22 -21.80
N ARG A 39 -5.25 10.26 -22.44
CA ARG A 39 -5.89 11.49 -22.92
C ARG A 39 -6.26 12.44 -21.77
N ASN A 40 -6.72 11.91 -20.64
CA ASN A 40 -7.11 12.74 -19.50
C ASN A 40 -5.88 13.24 -18.73
N ASP A 41 -4.85 12.40 -18.58
CA ASP A 41 -3.57 12.79 -17.98
C ASP A 41 -2.91 13.94 -18.76
N LEU A 42 -2.92 13.88 -20.10
CA LEU A 42 -2.40 14.96 -20.93
C LEU A 42 -3.13 16.29 -20.69
N LYS A 43 -4.46 16.27 -20.52
CA LYS A 43 -5.21 17.47 -20.16
C LYS A 43 -4.78 18.03 -18.80
N VAL A 44 -4.57 17.15 -17.82
CA VAL A 44 -4.10 17.57 -16.48
C VAL A 44 -2.71 18.17 -16.57
N LEU A 45 -1.77 17.53 -17.29
CA LEU A 45 -0.42 18.05 -17.49
C LEU A 45 -0.42 19.42 -18.20
N GLN A 46 -1.29 19.61 -19.19
CA GLN A 46 -1.47 20.90 -19.86
C GLN A 46 -2.02 21.98 -18.92
N LEU A 47 -3.01 21.65 -18.08
CA LEU A 47 -3.54 22.56 -17.06
C LEU A 47 -2.48 22.95 -16.03
N LEU A 48 -1.61 22.01 -15.69
CA LEU A 48 -0.44 22.21 -14.84
C LEU A 48 0.69 22.98 -15.53
N ARG A 49 0.56 23.31 -16.81
CA ARG A 49 1.60 23.98 -17.63
C ARG A 49 2.93 23.20 -17.66
N PHE A 50 2.87 21.88 -17.54
CA PHE A 50 4.03 21.01 -17.70
C PHE A 50 4.49 21.01 -19.16
N ASP A 51 5.80 21.08 -19.39
CA ASP A 51 6.35 21.11 -20.74
C ASP A 51 6.36 19.71 -21.38
N LEU A 52 5.43 19.51 -22.33
CA LEU A 52 5.26 18.28 -23.10
C LEU A 52 6.06 18.26 -24.43
N HIS A 53 6.76 19.35 -24.75
CA HIS A 53 7.40 19.55 -26.06
C HIS A 53 8.91 19.38 -25.98
N THR A 54 9.55 19.94 -24.96
CA THR A 54 11.01 19.83 -24.82
C THR A 54 11.36 18.41 -24.41
N SER A 55 12.31 17.81 -25.14
CA SER A 55 12.93 16.50 -24.86
C SER A 55 12.00 15.27 -24.92
N ILE A 56 10.68 15.44 -25.07
CA ILE A 56 9.73 14.33 -25.19
C ILE A 56 9.59 13.93 -26.65
N VAL A 57 10.07 12.73 -26.98
CA VAL A 57 10.14 12.21 -28.35
C VAL A 57 9.01 11.23 -28.69
N GLY A 58 8.26 10.77 -27.69
CA GLY A 58 7.20 9.77 -27.89
C GLY A 58 6.21 9.72 -26.74
N LEU A 59 4.95 9.42 -27.10
CA LEU A 59 3.81 9.35 -26.20
C LEU A 59 2.98 8.06 -26.44
N PRO A 60 3.58 6.86 -26.30
CA PRO A 60 2.85 5.62 -26.53
C PRO A 60 1.70 5.45 -25.53
N ASP A 61 0.50 5.26 -26.07
CA ASP A 61 -0.71 4.94 -25.31
C ASP A 61 -0.98 3.44 -25.44
N THR A 62 -0.74 2.71 -24.35
CA THR A 62 -0.90 1.25 -24.30
C THR A 62 -2.34 0.80 -24.59
N GLY A 63 -3.35 1.59 -24.21
CA GLY A 63 -4.75 1.28 -24.52
C GLY A 63 -5.01 1.31 -26.02
N LYS A 64 -4.47 2.34 -26.71
CA LYS A 64 -4.56 2.45 -28.17
C LYS A 64 -3.80 1.35 -28.89
N ILE A 65 -2.58 1.05 -28.45
CA ILE A 65 -1.75 -0.02 -29.02
C ILE A 65 -2.54 -1.33 -28.97
N VAL A 66 -3.04 -1.73 -27.79
CA VAL A 66 -3.82 -2.97 -27.65
C VAL A 66 -5.10 -2.95 -28.46
N SER A 67 -5.84 -1.83 -28.48
CA SER A 67 -7.07 -1.73 -29.27
C SER A 67 -6.84 -1.99 -30.77
N THR A 68 -5.62 -1.71 -31.26
CA THR A 68 -5.23 -1.90 -32.67
C THR A 68 -4.68 -3.30 -32.90
N THR A 69 -3.82 -3.81 -32.01
CA THR A 69 -3.16 -5.12 -32.19
C THR A 69 -4.02 -6.30 -31.74
N SER A 70 -4.98 -6.08 -30.85
CA SER A 70 -5.76 -7.13 -30.18
C SER A 70 -7.19 -6.62 -29.86
N PRO A 71 -8.02 -6.38 -30.89
CA PRO A 71 -9.31 -5.68 -30.75
C PRO A 71 -10.34 -6.43 -29.89
N ASN A 72 -10.14 -7.73 -29.64
CA ASN A 72 -11.04 -8.56 -28.83
C ASN A 72 -10.77 -8.43 -27.32
N ILE A 73 -9.70 -7.74 -26.92
CA ILE A 73 -9.32 -7.60 -25.52
C ILE A 73 -9.92 -6.30 -24.98
N PRO A 74 -10.64 -6.35 -23.85
CA PRO A 74 -11.07 -5.13 -23.19
C PRO A 74 -9.86 -4.25 -22.86
N ILE A 75 -9.93 -2.96 -23.20
CA ILE A 75 -8.84 -1.99 -23.02
C ILE A 75 -8.56 -1.63 -21.55
N THR A 76 -9.04 -2.41 -20.58
CA THR A 76 -8.76 -2.16 -19.17
C THR A 76 -7.37 -2.67 -18.80
N LEU A 77 -6.69 -1.95 -17.90
CA LEU A 77 -5.36 -2.31 -17.44
C LEU A 77 -5.29 -3.77 -16.92
N SER A 78 -6.28 -4.19 -16.13
CA SER A 78 -6.36 -5.57 -15.60
C SER A 78 -6.53 -6.63 -16.68
N SER A 79 -7.34 -6.36 -17.70
CA SER A 79 -7.59 -7.32 -18.79
C SER A 79 -6.32 -7.52 -19.62
N ILE A 80 -5.60 -6.44 -19.92
CA ILE A 80 -4.36 -6.49 -20.67
C ILE A 80 -3.26 -7.20 -19.88
N LEU A 81 -3.12 -6.91 -18.59
CA LEU A 81 -2.15 -7.59 -17.73
C LEU A 81 -2.43 -9.10 -17.63
N SER A 82 -3.72 -9.47 -17.55
CA SER A 82 -4.14 -10.87 -17.52
C SER A 82 -3.83 -11.59 -18.84
N GLU A 83 -4.11 -10.97 -19.98
CA GLU A 83 -3.75 -11.50 -21.31
C GLU A 83 -2.25 -11.73 -21.41
N LEU A 84 -1.45 -10.74 -21.00
CA LEU A 84 0.00 -10.79 -21.07
C LEU A 84 0.62 -11.70 -20.00
N GLN A 85 -0.20 -12.38 -19.20
CA GLN A 85 0.22 -13.22 -18.07
C GLN A 85 1.14 -12.49 -17.09
N CYS A 86 0.99 -11.16 -16.99
CA CYS A 86 1.76 -10.32 -16.08
C CYS A 86 1.04 -10.29 -14.73
N PRO A 87 1.65 -10.78 -13.64
CA PRO A 87 1.06 -10.66 -12.31
C PRO A 87 0.82 -9.18 -11.97
N PHE A 88 -0.34 -8.88 -11.37
CA PHE A 88 -0.65 -7.53 -10.87
C PHE A 88 -1.43 -7.54 -9.55
N GLN A 89 -1.37 -6.43 -8.81
CA GLN A 89 -2.08 -6.26 -7.55
C GLN A 89 -2.27 -4.78 -7.22
N ASN A 90 -3.28 -4.46 -6.38
CA ASN A 90 -3.54 -3.09 -5.91
C ASN A 90 -3.62 -2.07 -7.05
N LEU A 91 -4.35 -2.41 -8.12
CA LEU A 91 -4.77 -1.43 -9.11
C LEU A 91 -5.60 -0.33 -8.44
N HIS A 92 -5.70 0.84 -9.08
CA HIS A 92 -6.26 2.08 -8.50
C HIS A 92 -5.32 2.81 -7.53
N VAL A 93 -4.04 2.48 -7.55
CA VAL A 93 -2.99 3.31 -6.95
C VAL A 93 -2.15 3.79 -8.11
N ALA A 94 -2.17 5.10 -8.39
CA ALA A 94 -1.56 5.68 -9.58
C ALA A 94 -0.10 5.23 -9.81
N GLY A 95 0.71 5.16 -8.75
CA GLY A 95 2.09 4.67 -8.87
C GLY A 95 2.20 3.18 -9.25
N ASN A 96 1.28 2.33 -8.78
CA ASN A 96 1.23 0.93 -9.23
C ASN A 96 0.74 0.85 -10.67
N ASP A 97 -0.30 1.61 -11.01
CA ASP A 97 -0.89 1.63 -12.34
C ASP A 97 0.18 2.06 -13.37
N ALA A 98 0.98 3.09 -13.06
CA ALA A 98 2.10 3.52 -13.89
C ALA A 98 3.18 2.44 -14.10
N ASP A 99 3.56 1.72 -13.04
CA ASP A 99 4.53 0.61 -13.14
C ASP A 99 4.00 -0.51 -14.05
N PHE A 100 2.74 -0.91 -13.84
CA PHE A 100 2.11 -1.93 -14.67
C PHE A 100 1.87 -1.47 -16.11
N THR A 101 1.54 -0.20 -16.35
CA THR A 101 1.45 0.37 -17.70
C THR A 101 2.80 0.29 -18.43
N LEU A 102 3.92 0.58 -17.76
CA LEU A 102 5.25 0.42 -18.35
C LEU A 102 5.55 -1.05 -18.66
N ARG A 103 5.23 -1.98 -17.75
CA ARG A 103 5.38 -3.42 -17.98
C ARG A 103 4.58 -3.90 -19.19
N ILE A 104 3.34 -3.42 -19.35
CA ILE A 104 2.50 -3.72 -20.51
C ILE A 104 3.19 -3.28 -21.80
N LEU A 105 3.66 -2.03 -21.87
CA LEU A 105 4.34 -1.53 -23.08
C LEU A 105 5.55 -2.41 -23.43
N LEU A 106 6.38 -2.74 -22.44
CA LEU A 106 7.56 -3.57 -22.62
C LEU A 106 7.20 -4.99 -23.10
N LEU A 107 6.18 -5.61 -22.51
CA LEU A 107 5.69 -6.93 -22.92
C LEU A 107 5.14 -6.91 -24.35
N LEU A 108 4.32 -5.91 -24.70
CA LEU A 108 3.79 -5.74 -26.04
C LEU A 108 4.90 -5.53 -27.07
N ALA A 109 5.91 -4.72 -26.75
CA ALA A 109 7.08 -4.53 -27.61
C ALA A 109 7.78 -5.87 -27.83
N THR A 110 8.02 -6.65 -26.76
CA THR A 110 8.71 -7.95 -26.90
C THR A 110 7.91 -9.02 -27.61
N ARG A 111 6.56 -9.00 -27.54
CA ARG A 111 5.69 -9.95 -28.22
C ARG A 111 5.68 -9.71 -29.73
N ASN A 112 5.54 -8.45 -30.15
CA ASN A 112 5.53 -8.11 -31.57
C ASN A 112 6.91 -8.26 -32.22
N TYR A 113 8.00 -8.06 -31.46
CA TYR A 113 9.36 -8.17 -32.00
C TYR A 113 9.81 -9.61 -32.24
N THR A 114 9.27 -10.61 -31.53
CA THR A 114 9.64 -12.02 -31.74
C THR A 114 9.09 -12.62 -33.04
N ASP A 115 8.10 -11.97 -33.64
CA ASP A 115 7.48 -12.42 -34.89
C ASP A 115 8.26 -11.96 -36.14
N GLU A 116 9.20 -11.01 -35.99
CA GLU A 116 10.12 -10.59 -37.04
C GLU A 116 11.50 -11.29 -36.88
N VAL A 117 12.25 -11.51 -37.97
CA VAL A 117 13.59 -12.12 -37.92
C VAL A 117 14.56 -11.15 -37.25
N VAL A 118 14.76 -11.31 -35.94
CA VAL A 118 15.56 -10.41 -35.12
C VAL A 118 17.06 -10.68 -35.27
N ASP A 119 17.83 -9.67 -35.70
CA ASP A 119 19.30 -9.66 -35.66
C ASP A 119 19.82 -9.89 -34.22
N SER A 120 20.89 -10.68 -34.07
CA SER A 120 21.37 -11.21 -32.77
C SER A 120 21.62 -10.12 -31.71
N LYS A 121 21.95 -8.89 -32.13
CA LYS A 121 22.15 -7.73 -31.25
C LYS A 121 20.86 -7.23 -30.56
N HIS A 122 19.71 -7.38 -31.20
CA HIS A 122 18.43 -6.92 -30.65
C HIS A 122 17.80 -7.97 -29.73
N GLN A 123 18.20 -9.24 -29.82
CA GLN A 123 17.71 -10.28 -28.91
C GLN A 123 18.13 -10.02 -27.45
N GLU A 124 19.35 -9.54 -27.22
CA GLU A 124 19.84 -9.22 -25.86
C GLU A 124 19.01 -8.10 -25.22
N ILE A 125 18.65 -7.07 -26.02
CA ILE A 125 17.79 -5.96 -25.59
C ILE A 125 16.37 -6.43 -25.23
N LEU A 126 15.86 -7.50 -25.87
CA LEU A 126 14.53 -8.05 -25.62
C LEU A 126 14.47 -9.02 -24.42
N THR A 127 15.60 -9.58 -24.00
CA THR A 127 15.65 -10.49 -22.84
C THR A 127 15.52 -9.77 -21.49
N ALA A 128 16.10 -8.58 -21.36
CA ALA A 128 16.06 -7.80 -20.11
C ALA A 128 14.64 -7.36 -19.68
N PRO A 129 13.75 -6.89 -20.59
CA PRO A 129 12.38 -6.54 -20.25
C PRO A 129 11.56 -7.75 -19.79
N LYS A 130 11.68 -8.92 -20.46
CA LYS A 130 10.96 -10.14 -20.09
C LYS A 130 11.33 -10.64 -18.67
N ALA A 131 12.60 -10.51 -18.28
CA ALA A 131 13.03 -10.84 -16.93
C ALA A 131 12.44 -9.87 -15.88
N THR A 132 12.38 -8.58 -16.21
CA THR A 132 11.89 -7.52 -15.31
C THR A 132 10.38 -7.58 -15.10
N THR A 133 9.62 -7.91 -16.16
CA THR A 133 8.15 -8.01 -16.12
C THR A 133 7.68 -9.21 -15.31
N ASN A 134 8.48 -10.29 -15.26
CA ASN A 134 8.21 -11.50 -14.48
C ASN A 134 8.72 -11.44 -13.03
N LEU A 135 9.33 -10.33 -12.59
CA LEU A 135 9.72 -10.16 -11.19
C LEU A 135 8.49 -10.31 -10.29
N SER A 136 8.63 -11.16 -9.27
CA SER A 136 7.58 -11.41 -8.29
C SER A 136 7.13 -10.10 -7.65
N ILE A 137 5.84 -9.78 -7.78
CA ILE A 137 5.23 -8.67 -7.03
C ILE A 137 5.51 -8.89 -5.55
N PRO A 138 5.90 -7.85 -4.79
CA PRO A 138 6.03 -7.95 -3.35
C PRO A 138 4.78 -8.58 -2.73
N LYS A 139 4.93 -9.80 -2.18
CA LYS A 139 3.79 -10.57 -1.64
C LYS A 139 3.07 -9.76 -0.56
N ARG A 140 1.76 -9.67 -0.67
CA ARG A 140 0.90 -9.13 0.39
C ARG A 140 1.07 -9.98 1.65
N SER A 141 1.21 -9.34 2.81
CA SER A 141 0.80 -9.97 4.07
C SER A 141 -0.71 -10.25 3.97
N ASP A 142 -1.10 -11.51 4.07
CA ASP A 142 -2.43 -12.04 3.80
C ASP A 142 -3.61 -11.17 4.34
N PRO A 143 -4.54 -10.71 3.48
CA PRO A 143 -5.76 -10.02 3.90
C PRO A 143 -6.61 -10.82 4.88
N GLN A 144 -6.61 -12.16 4.80
CA GLN A 144 -7.34 -13.01 5.74
C GLN A 144 -6.79 -12.86 7.16
N ALA A 145 -5.47 -12.83 7.34
CA ALA A 145 -4.85 -12.65 8.65
C ALA A 145 -5.20 -11.28 9.29
N LYS A 146 -5.34 -10.23 8.47
CA LYS A 146 -5.75 -8.89 8.94
C LYS A 146 -7.24 -8.83 9.28
N ASN A 147 -8.09 -9.47 8.48
CA ASN A 147 -9.53 -9.55 8.75
C ASN A 147 -9.83 -10.42 9.98
N ILE A 148 -9.09 -11.51 10.20
CA ILE A 148 -9.19 -12.34 11.41
C ILE A 148 -8.80 -11.53 12.64
N LYS A 149 -7.68 -10.79 12.61
CA LYS A 149 -7.25 -9.91 13.73
C LYS A 149 -8.24 -8.77 13.99
N LYS A 150 -8.83 -8.17 12.94
CA LYS A 150 -9.85 -7.11 13.08
C LYS A 150 -11.16 -7.66 13.63
N LYS A 151 -11.59 -8.84 13.19
CA LYS A 151 -12.77 -9.56 13.71
C LYS A 151 -12.58 -9.97 15.16
N GLN A 152 -11.39 -10.45 15.55
CA GLN A 152 -11.03 -10.73 16.94
C GLN A 152 -11.05 -9.48 17.83
N ARG A 153 -10.52 -8.34 17.34
CA ARG A 153 -10.58 -7.05 18.06
C ARG A 153 -12.01 -6.51 18.18
N GLY A 154 -12.86 -6.71 17.17
CA GLY A 154 -14.28 -6.37 17.22
C GLY A 154 -15.05 -7.23 18.24
N PHE A 155 -14.79 -8.54 18.27
CA PHE A 155 -15.37 -9.45 19.26
C PHE A 155 -14.94 -9.12 20.70
N GLN A 156 -13.69 -8.72 20.91
CA GLN A 156 -13.21 -8.28 22.23
C GLN A 156 -13.87 -6.96 22.68
N LYS A 157 -14.15 -6.04 21.77
CA LYS A 157 -14.87 -4.79 22.08
C LYS A 157 -16.37 -5.01 22.31
N ASN A 158 -17.00 -5.96 21.62
CA ASN A 158 -18.41 -6.31 21.81
C ASN A 158 -18.72 -7.07 23.12
N LYS A 159 -17.72 -7.59 23.84
CA LYS A 159 -17.94 -8.15 25.19
C LYS A 159 -18.48 -7.12 26.19
N LYS A 160 -18.31 -5.81 25.94
CA LYS A 160 -18.93 -4.75 26.76
C LYS A 160 -20.45 -4.64 26.56
N HIS A 161 -21.00 -5.09 25.43
CA HIS A 161 -22.43 -5.07 25.14
C HIS A 161 -23.15 -6.41 25.41
N GLN A 162 -22.43 -7.48 25.72
CA GLN A 162 -23.04 -8.79 26.03
C GLN A 162 -23.74 -8.85 27.40
N SER A 163 -23.60 -7.82 28.25
CA SER A 163 -24.30 -7.79 29.54
C SER A 163 -25.83 -7.71 29.40
N GLU A 164 -26.36 -7.22 28.28
CA GLU A 164 -27.81 -7.17 28.03
C GLU A 164 -28.43 -8.54 27.71
N SER A 165 -27.63 -9.52 27.31
CA SER A 165 -28.13 -10.87 26.94
C SER A 165 -27.77 -11.95 27.97
N TRP A 166 -27.28 -11.58 29.14
CA TRP A 166 -26.93 -12.55 30.18
C TRP A 166 -28.14 -12.82 31.05
N ASP A 167 -28.44 -14.12 31.21
CA ASP A 167 -29.45 -14.58 32.15
C ASP A 167 -29.13 -14.08 33.58
N MET A 168 -30.17 -13.83 34.37
CA MET A 168 -30.09 -13.21 35.70
C MET A 168 -29.16 -14.00 36.63
N GLU A 169 -29.13 -15.33 36.49
CA GLU A 169 -28.24 -16.22 37.23
C GLU A 169 -26.76 -16.01 36.87
N THR A 170 -26.46 -15.85 35.58
CA THR A 170 -25.09 -15.61 35.10
C THR A 170 -24.58 -14.23 35.54
N GLN A 171 -25.44 -13.22 35.52
CA GLN A 171 -25.09 -11.90 36.06
C GLN A 171 -24.84 -11.96 37.57
N GLY A 172 -25.62 -12.76 38.31
CA GLY A 172 -25.45 -12.98 39.75
C GLY A 172 -24.09 -13.59 40.07
N GLN A 173 -23.70 -14.65 39.37
CA GLN A 173 -22.40 -15.31 39.55
C GLN A 173 -21.23 -14.35 39.30
N ILE A 174 -21.32 -13.52 38.25
CA ILE A 174 -20.25 -12.58 37.90
C ILE A 174 -20.15 -11.43 38.92
N ARG A 175 -21.26 -10.98 39.50
CA ARG A 175 -21.26 -10.00 40.60
C ARG A 175 -20.64 -10.60 41.86
N ALA A 176 -20.98 -11.84 42.20
CA ALA A 176 -20.42 -12.56 43.34
C ALA A 176 -18.91 -12.79 43.19
N GLU A 177 -18.45 -13.23 42.01
CA GLU A 177 -17.02 -13.43 41.73
C GLU A 177 -16.24 -12.12 41.85
N ARG A 178 -16.79 -11.00 41.34
CA ARG A 178 -16.14 -9.68 41.45
C ARG A 178 -16.09 -9.18 42.89
N ALA A 179 -17.12 -9.44 43.70
CA ALA A 179 -17.12 -9.11 45.12
C ALA A 179 -16.05 -9.92 45.88
N ALA A 180 -15.95 -11.22 45.61
CA ALA A 180 -14.92 -12.08 46.19
C ALA A 180 -13.50 -11.63 45.82
N ARG A 181 -13.24 -11.30 44.54
CA ARG A 181 -11.93 -10.77 44.12
C ARG A 181 -11.57 -9.42 44.75
N ARG A 182 -12.56 -8.57 45.05
CA ARG A 182 -12.32 -7.30 45.77
C ARG A 182 -11.97 -7.56 47.22
N ALA A 183 -12.70 -8.43 47.90
CA ALA A 183 -12.38 -8.83 49.27
C ALA A 183 -11.01 -9.53 49.39
N GLU A 184 -10.62 -10.36 48.42
CA GLU A 184 -9.28 -10.93 48.36
C GLU A 184 -8.20 -9.87 48.15
N LYS A 185 -8.44 -8.87 47.29
CA LYS A 185 -7.48 -7.76 47.12
C LYS A 185 -7.35 -6.91 48.37
N GLU A 186 -8.46 -6.56 49.01
CA GLU A 186 -8.47 -5.76 50.24
C GLU A 186 -7.81 -6.51 51.41
N SER A 187 -8.01 -7.83 51.51
CA SER A 187 -7.29 -8.64 52.51
C SER A 187 -5.79 -8.79 52.23
N ASN A 188 -5.38 -8.75 50.95
CA ASN A 188 -3.96 -8.77 50.58
C ASN A 188 -3.28 -7.39 50.71
N GLU A 189 -3.98 -6.29 50.45
CA GLU A 189 -3.50 -4.92 50.69
C GLU A 189 -3.40 -4.61 52.19
N GLY A 190 -4.39 -5.05 52.99
CA GLY A 190 -4.30 -4.96 54.46
C GLY A 190 -3.16 -5.79 55.07
N ARG A 191 -2.66 -6.81 54.36
CA ARG A 191 -1.50 -7.62 54.79
C ARG A 191 -0.16 -6.95 54.50
N LEU A 192 -0.10 -5.98 53.58
CA LEU A 192 1.11 -5.23 53.23
C LEU A 192 1.28 -3.95 54.06
N GLU A 193 0.19 -3.34 54.54
CA GLU A 193 0.29 -2.13 55.38
C GLU A 193 0.69 -2.42 56.84
N GLY A 194 0.62 -3.67 57.30
CA GLY A 194 1.09 -4.08 58.63
C GLY A 194 2.62 -4.16 58.78
N PHE A 195 3.41 -3.99 57.71
CA PHE A 195 4.87 -4.19 57.74
C PHE A 195 5.70 -2.90 57.66
N VAL A 196 5.08 -1.72 57.54
CA VAL A 196 5.79 -0.44 57.31
C VAL A 196 5.46 0.59 58.40
N THR A 197 5.64 0.23 59.67
CA THR A 197 5.73 1.20 60.78
C THR A 197 6.84 0.85 61.75
N ALA A 198 8.07 0.72 61.25
CA ALA A 198 9.26 0.75 62.10
C ALA A 198 10.48 1.23 61.32
N ARG A 199 10.71 2.55 61.29
CA ARG A 199 12.05 3.17 61.19
C ARG A 199 11.98 4.70 61.33
N GLY A 200 12.11 5.14 62.58
CA GLY A 200 13.15 6.08 63.05
C GLY A 200 13.33 7.41 62.33
N ASN A 201 12.88 8.48 63.02
CA ASN A 201 13.34 9.86 62.90
C ASN A 201 14.87 9.99 63.00
N SER A 202 15.48 10.82 62.15
CA SER A 202 16.54 11.75 62.56
C SER A 202 16.72 12.85 61.51
N VAL A 203 16.56 14.10 61.94
CA VAL A 203 16.86 15.32 61.17
C VAL A 203 18.09 15.95 61.82
N PRO A 204 19.10 16.41 61.06
CA PRO A 204 20.03 17.40 61.56
C PRO A 204 19.73 18.78 60.96
N HIS A 205 19.65 19.74 61.88
CA HIS A 205 19.83 21.17 61.63
C HIS A 205 21.16 21.44 60.92
N HIS A 206 21.15 22.33 59.93
CA HIS A 206 22.34 23.10 59.58
C HIS A 206 22.01 24.59 59.50
N THR A 207 22.65 25.31 60.41
CA THR A 207 22.87 26.76 60.43
C THR A 207 24.01 27.13 59.48
N CYS A 208 23.74 28.07 58.58
CA CYS A 208 24.47 29.34 58.36
C CYS A 208 23.82 30.07 57.20
#